data_AF-A0A959RIM0-F1
#
_entry.id   AF-A0A959RIM0-F1
#
_cell.length_a   1.000
_cell.length_b   1.000
_cell.length_c   1.000
_cell.angle_alpha   90.00
_cell.angle_beta   90.00
_cell.angle_gamma   90.00
#
_symmetry.space_group_name_H-M   'P 1'
#
loop_
_entity.id
_entity.type
_entity.pdbx_description
1 polymer ?
#
loop_
_entity_poly.entity_id
_entity_poly.type
_entity_poly.pdbx_seq_one_letter_code
_entity_poly.pdbx_strand_id
1 'polypeptide(L)'
;MKRRDFLKISALSVSAAAITGSTFGSLKNLYAGTKKSNSSFTFEIITDDPQKALKISQEFFRKNSFDSSIIKYSEFQLEGEMPGDIVFVNNKELINYKRNTDKLCKDIRNIAGDLSLPKRVINPTRMRFQLSGNNSPAENFLVFHKNKLISSYKSGNSISNVNLKGTKGNLLLNIDNGKARIISAECTHKTCVNTGSISLSGESIVCIPNEVMILCE
;
A
#
# COMPACT_ATOMS: atom_id res chain seq x y z
N MET A 1 18.12 11.51 13.47
CA MET A 1 17.40 12.51 12.66
C MET A 1 16.04 12.74 13.32
N LYS A 2 15.64 13.98 13.62
CA LYS A 2 14.46 14.24 14.47
C LYS A 2 13.17 14.18 13.64
N ARG A 3 12.08 13.70 14.24
CA ARG A 3 10.70 13.54 13.68
C ARG A 3 10.19 14.76 12.88
N ARG A 4 10.74 15.95 13.13
CA ARG A 4 10.39 17.22 12.50
C ARG A 4 11.10 17.49 11.17
N ASP A 5 12.25 16.86 10.94
CA ASP A 5 13.08 17.17 9.77
C ASP A 5 12.52 16.53 8.49
N PHE A 6 11.80 15.41 8.63
CA PHE A 6 11.14 14.73 7.51
C PHE A 6 9.91 15.48 6.97
N LEU A 7 9.12 16.11 7.85
CA LEU A 7 7.93 16.89 7.47
C LEU A 7 8.26 18.13 6.64
N LYS A 8 9.49 18.65 6.69
CA LYS A 8 9.89 19.82 5.90
C LYS A 8 10.16 19.49 4.44
N ILE A 9 10.55 18.27 4.12
CA ILE A 9 10.87 17.87 2.74
C ILE A 9 9.58 17.72 1.92
N SER A 10 8.47 17.33 2.55
CA SER A 10 7.16 17.19 1.91
C SER A 10 6.37 18.50 1.76
N ALA A 11 6.73 19.56 2.48
CA ALA A 11 6.00 20.84 2.46
C ALA A 11 6.49 21.85 1.41
N LEU A 12 7.66 21.62 0.79
CA LEU A 12 8.26 22.57 -0.17
C LEU A 12 7.74 22.46 -1.61
N SER A 13 6.79 21.56 -1.90
CA SER A 13 6.18 21.43 -3.23
C SER A 13 4.85 22.18 -3.39
N VAL A 14 4.41 22.94 -2.39
CA VAL A 14 3.21 23.79 -2.48
C VAL A 14 3.64 25.26 -2.52
N SER A 15 3.98 25.73 -3.72
CA SER A 15 3.86 27.14 -4.07
C SER A 15 3.29 27.25 -5.48
N ALA A 16 2.16 27.93 -5.53
CA ALA A 16 1.21 28.04 -6.63
C ALA A 16 1.81 28.54 -7.95
N ALA A 17 1.19 28.09 -9.03
CA ALA A 17 1.33 28.69 -10.34
C ALA A 17 0.89 30.17 -10.31
N ALA A 18 1.79 31.05 -10.73
CA ALA A 18 1.44 32.35 -11.28
C ALA A 18 2.08 32.43 -12.68
N ILE A 19 1.23 32.36 -13.69
CA ILE A 19 1.60 32.58 -15.09
C ILE A 19 1.71 34.08 -15.30
N THR A 20 2.92 34.61 -15.51
CA THR A 20 3.16 35.84 -16.27
C THR A 20 4.61 35.87 -16.77
N GLY A 21 4.79 36.03 -18.09
CA GLY A 21 5.95 36.74 -18.68
C GLY A 21 7.30 36.02 -18.75
N SER A 22 7.66 35.61 -19.97
CA SER A 22 9.01 35.64 -20.59
C SER A 22 10.27 35.80 -19.71
N THR A 23 11.14 34.79 -19.70
CA THR A 23 12.52 34.76 -20.29
C THR A 23 13.43 33.75 -19.58
N PHE A 24 14.03 32.88 -20.40
CA PHE A 24 15.34 32.21 -20.27
C PHE A 24 15.91 31.90 -18.87
N GLY A 25 15.94 30.61 -18.53
CA GLY A 25 16.79 30.05 -17.46
C GLY A 25 16.93 28.54 -17.60
N SER A 26 18.10 28.09 -18.05
CA SER A 26 18.45 26.70 -18.39
C SER A 26 18.28 25.72 -17.22
N LEU A 27 17.30 24.80 -17.32
CA LEU A 27 17.26 23.58 -16.52
C LEU A 27 17.89 22.45 -17.34
N LYS A 28 19.19 22.22 -17.11
CA LYS A 28 19.91 21.07 -17.66
C LYS A 28 19.30 19.78 -17.10
N ASN A 29 18.52 19.10 -17.95
CA ASN A 29 18.30 17.66 -17.85
C ASN A 29 19.66 16.96 -18.00
N LEU A 30 20.16 16.38 -16.91
CA LEU A 30 21.28 15.44 -16.94
C LEU A 30 20.80 14.13 -16.34
N TYR A 31 21.03 13.06 -17.11
CA TYR A 31 20.59 11.67 -16.95
C TYR A 31 19.20 11.32 -17.51
N ALA A 32 19.16 11.23 -18.84
CA ALA A 32 18.43 10.17 -19.52
C ALA A 32 19.12 8.82 -19.21
N GLY A 33 18.57 8.09 -18.23
CA GLY A 33 18.88 6.69 -17.94
C GLY A 33 17.68 5.83 -18.28
N THR A 34 17.83 4.92 -19.23
CA THR A 34 16.81 4.08 -19.85
C THR A 34 16.36 2.93 -18.94
N LYS A 35 15.19 3.09 -18.29
CA LYS A 35 14.09 2.10 -18.20
C LYS A 35 12.98 2.68 -17.32
N LYS A 36 11.92 3.17 -17.97
CA LYS A 36 10.64 3.46 -17.31
C LYS A 36 9.97 2.14 -16.94
N SER A 37 10.48 1.47 -15.91
CA SER A 37 9.68 0.51 -15.17
C SER A 37 8.76 1.35 -14.30
N ASN A 38 7.47 1.42 -14.63
CA ASN A 38 6.44 1.98 -13.74
C ASN A 38 6.33 1.06 -12.51
N SER A 39 7.35 1.04 -11.67
CA SER A 39 7.38 0.17 -10.50
C SER A 39 6.53 0.78 -9.41
N SER A 40 5.27 0.37 -9.30
CA SER A 40 4.41 0.77 -8.18
C SER A 40 4.55 -0.23 -7.05
N PHE A 41 4.55 0.26 -5.82
CA PHE A 41 4.47 -0.61 -4.66
C PHE A 41 3.62 0.03 -3.57
N THR A 42 3.05 -0.85 -2.75
CA THR A 42 2.39 -0.52 -1.49
C THR A 42 2.94 -1.47 -0.43
N PHE A 43 3.55 -0.91 0.60
CA PHE A 43 4.13 -1.63 1.72
C PHE A 43 3.42 -1.16 2.99
N GLU A 44 2.64 -2.05 3.60
CA GLU A 44 1.87 -1.76 4.80
C GLU A 44 2.37 -2.59 5.97
N ILE A 45 2.41 -1.99 7.15
CA ILE A 45 2.72 -2.65 8.41
C ILE A 45 1.62 -2.32 9.41
N ILE A 46 1.06 -3.33 10.07
CA ILE A 46 0.25 -3.17 11.28
C ILE A 46 1.11 -3.55 12.47
N THR A 47 1.39 -2.61 13.37
CA THR A 47 2.35 -2.79 14.47
C THR A 47 1.95 -1.98 15.71
N ASP A 48 2.41 -2.43 16.87
CA ASP A 48 2.37 -1.71 18.15
C ASP A 48 3.64 -0.85 18.38
N ASP A 49 4.66 -0.96 17.51
CA ASP A 49 5.88 -0.16 17.53
C ASP A 49 6.10 0.59 16.20
N PRO A 50 5.35 1.68 15.96
CA PRO A 50 5.43 2.43 14.72
C PRO A 50 6.77 3.16 14.54
N GLN A 51 7.43 3.55 15.64
CA GLN A 51 8.72 4.26 15.56
C GLN A 51 9.83 3.34 15.05
N LYS A 52 9.92 2.12 15.59
CA LYS A 52 10.87 1.11 15.09
C LYS A 52 10.54 0.71 13.67
N ALA A 53 9.26 0.46 13.37
CA ALA A 53 8.81 0.11 12.02
C ALA A 53 9.16 1.17 10.97
N LEU A 54 9.07 2.46 11.32
CA LEU A 54 9.44 3.54 10.41
C LEU A 54 10.92 3.49 10.07
N LYS A 55 11.78 3.37 11.09
CA LYS A 55 13.23 3.33 10.93
C LYS A 55 13.69 2.16 10.05
N ILE A 56 13.24 0.95 10.36
CA ILE A 56 13.65 -0.25 9.61
C ILE A 56 13.09 -0.26 8.19
N SER A 57 11.90 0.32 7.97
CA SER A 57 11.31 0.45 6.63
C SER A 57 12.14 1.40 5.76
N GLN A 58 12.60 2.53 6.31
CA GLN A 58 13.49 3.45 5.59
C GLN A 58 14.80 2.77 5.17
N GLU A 59 15.40 1.99 6.07
CA GLU A 59 16.61 1.21 5.77
C GLU A 59 16.36 0.15 4.69
N PHE A 60 15.20 -0.53 4.75
CA PHE A 60 14.76 -1.49 3.74
C PHE A 60 14.64 -0.89 2.35
N PHE A 61 13.95 0.26 2.23
CA PHE A 61 13.77 0.94 0.94
C PHE A 61 15.10 1.36 0.34
N ARG A 62 15.99 1.95 1.14
CA ARG A 62 17.34 2.33 0.72
C ARG A 62 18.16 1.12 0.26
N LYS A 63 18.09 0.00 0.98
CA LYS A 63 18.85 -1.24 0.67
C LYS A 63 18.38 -1.91 -0.63
N ASN A 64 17.08 -1.81 -0.93
CA ASN A 64 16.47 -2.45 -2.10
C ASN A 64 16.30 -1.49 -3.29
N SER A 65 17.01 -0.35 -3.25
CA SER A 65 17.02 0.65 -4.34
C SER A 65 15.64 1.20 -4.69
N PHE A 66 14.70 1.22 -3.74
CA PHE A 66 13.50 2.02 -3.88
C PHE A 66 13.89 3.49 -3.67
N ASP A 67 13.56 4.36 -4.63
CA ASP A 67 13.85 5.78 -4.49
C ASP A 67 13.04 6.38 -3.35
N SER A 68 13.71 6.62 -2.21
CA SER A 68 13.07 7.15 -1.00
C SER A 68 12.55 8.58 -1.14
N SER A 69 13.02 9.35 -2.15
CA SER A 69 12.57 10.73 -2.37
C SER A 69 11.12 10.79 -2.86
N ILE A 70 10.60 9.68 -3.39
CA ILE A 70 9.25 9.55 -3.92
C ILE A 70 8.35 8.62 -3.10
N ILE A 71 8.74 8.21 -1.90
CA ILE A 71 7.88 7.35 -1.05
C ILE A 71 6.96 8.24 -0.20
N LYS A 72 5.65 8.16 -0.46
CA LYS A 72 4.62 8.73 0.41
C LYS A 72 4.40 7.81 1.61
N TYR A 73 4.11 8.43 2.75
CA TYR A 73 3.91 7.76 4.02
C TYR A 73 2.63 8.24 4.70
N SER A 74 1.88 7.32 5.30
CA SER A 74 0.73 7.63 6.14
C SER A 74 0.61 6.67 7.33
N GLU A 75 0.00 7.16 8.41
CA GLU A 75 -0.28 6.42 9.63
C GLU A 75 -1.78 6.51 9.94
N PHE A 76 -2.36 5.40 10.37
CA PHE A 76 -3.73 5.34 10.84
C PHE A 76 -3.77 4.56 12.15
N GLN A 77 -4.34 5.18 13.18
CA GLN A 77 -4.61 4.51 14.44
C GLN A 77 -5.79 3.57 14.25
N LEU A 78 -5.62 2.30 14.62
CA LEU A 78 -6.69 1.32 14.61
C LEU A 78 -7.18 1.09 16.04
N GLU A 79 -8.44 0.73 16.18
CA GLU A 79 -9.08 0.38 17.45
C GLU A 79 -9.29 -1.13 17.55
N GLY A 80 -9.12 -1.65 18.76
CA GLY A 80 -9.33 -3.06 19.09
C GLY A 80 -8.10 -3.94 18.92
N GLU A 81 -8.32 -5.24 19.12
CA GLU A 81 -7.28 -6.26 19.03
C GLU A 81 -7.29 -6.93 17.64
N MET A 82 -6.13 -7.02 17.00
CA MET A 82 -6.01 -7.63 15.67
C MET A 82 -4.60 -8.18 15.40
N PRO A 83 -4.41 -8.97 14.34
CA PRO A 83 -3.07 -9.39 13.94
C PRO A 83 -2.29 -8.24 13.32
N GLY A 84 -1.11 -7.98 13.88
CA GLY A 84 -0.05 -7.22 13.24
C GLY A 84 0.70 -8.11 12.26
N ASP A 85 0.96 -7.58 11.06
CA ASP A 85 1.71 -8.24 10.00
C ASP A 85 2.18 -7.19 8.97
N ILE A 86 2.96 -7.66 8.00
CA ILE A 86 3.40 -6.89 6.84
C ILE A 86 2.63 -7.34 5.61
N VAL A 87 2.13 -6.39 4.84
CA VAL A 87 1.57 -6.60 3.50
C VAL A 87 2.45 -5.86 2.51
N PHE A 88 2.90 -6.56 1.48
CA PHE A 88 3.67 -5.94 0.41
C PHE A 88 3.08 -6.30 -0.94
N VAL A 89 2.67 -5.28 -1.67
CA VAL A 89 2.22 -5.36 -3.06
C VAL A 89 3.26 -4.67 -3.91
N ASN A 90 3.82 -5.38 -4.88
CA ASN A 90 4.82 -4.83 -5.80
C ASN A 90 4.36 -5.14 -7.21
N ASN A 91 4.25 -4.11 -8.07
CA ASN A 91 3.82 -4.24 -9.46
C ASN A 91 2.50 -5.01 -9.63
N LYS A 92 1.50 -4.72 -8.78
CA LYS A 92 0.19 -5.39 -8.73
C LYS A 92 0.24 -6.87 -8.30
N GLU A 93 1.35 -7.34 -7.76
CA GLU A 93 1.48 -8.69 -7.19
C GLU A 93 1.57 -8.63 -5.67
N LEU A 94 0.75 -9.43 -4.98
CA LEU A 94 0.91 -9.65 -3.55
C LEU A 94 2.15 -10.53 -3.32
N ILE A 95 3.14 -9.98 -2.61
CA ILE A 95 4.39 -10.65 -2.30
C ILE A 95 4.22 -11.50 -1.04
N ASN A 96 4.26 -12.83 -1.20
CA ASN A 96 4.22 -13.77 -0.09
C ASN A 96 5.64 -13.99 0.49
N TYR A 97 6.09 -13.03 1.30
CA TYR A 97 7.42 -13.01 1.89
C TYR A 97 7.72 -14.20 2.85
N LYS A 98 6.67 -14.89 3.32
CA LYS A 98 6.78 -16.06 4.22
C LYS A 98 7.11 -17.36 3.47
N ARG A 99 6.73 -17.45 2.19
CA ARG A 99 6.97 -18.66 1.36
C ARG A 99 8.21 -18.54 0.49
N ASN A 100 8.51 -17.34 -0.01
CA ASN A 100 9.57 -17.13 -1.00
C ASN A 100 10.94 -16.87 -0.34
N THR A 101 12.00 -17.32 -1.00
CA THR A 101 13.39 -17.31 -0.52
C THR A 101 14.28 -16.26 -1.21
N ASP A 102 13.73 -15.47 -2.14
CA ASP A 102 14.45 -14.37 -2.78
C ASP A 102 14.95 -13.31 -1.78
N LYS A 103 15.87 -12.45 -2.24
CA LYS A 103 16.50 -11.43 -1.41
C LYS A 103 15.50 -10.45 -0.81
N LEU A 104 14.50 -10.04 -1.59
CA LEU A 104 13.48 -9.08 -1.15
C LEU A 104 12.62 -9.68 -0.03
N CYS A 105 12.20 -10.93 -0.19
CA CYS A 105 11.44 -11.67 0.81
C CYS A 105 12.25 -11.94 2.08
N LYS A 106 13.56 -12.23 1.95
CA LYS A 106 14.49 -12.31 3.10
C LYS A 106 14.55 -11.00 3.88
N ASP A 107 14.66 -9.88 3.18
CA ASP A 107 14.70 -8.57 3.82
C ASP A 107 13.39 -8.23 4.54
N ILE A 108 12.23 -8.54 3.95
CA ILE A 108 10.93 -8.37 4.60
C ILE A 108 10.79 -9.28 5.82
N ARG A 109 11.31 -10.52 5.78
CA ARG A 109 11.35 -11.42 6.95
C ARG A 109 12.20 -10.88 8.09
N ASN A 110 13.29 -10.19 7.78
CA ASN A 110 14.11 -9.55 8.81
C ASN A 110 13.34 -8.42 9.50
N ILE A 111 12.63 -7.58 8.73
CA ILE A 111 11.74 -6.55 9.28
C ILE A 111 10.68 -7.19 10.18
N ALA A 112 10.03 -8.26 9.71
CA ALA A 112 9.04 -8.98 10.49
C ALA A 112 9.64 -9.55 11.79
N GLY A 113 10.84 -10.14 11.74
CA GLY A 113 11.57 -10.62 12.90
C GLY A 113 11.88 -9.51 13.91
N ASP A 114 12.39 -8.37 13.43
CA ASP A 114 12.71 -7.21 14.26
C ASP A 114 11.48 -6.64 14.97
N LEU A 115 10.31 -6.70 14.33
CA LEU A 115 9.03 -6.27 14.90
C LEU A 115 8.27 -7.39 15.64
N SER A 116 8.81 -8.61 15.67
CA SER A 116 8.12 -9.79 16.21
C SER A 116 6.75 -10.04 15.56
N LEU A 117 6.66 -9.86 14.23
CA LEU A 117 5.46 -10.10 13.42
C LEU A 117 5.51 -11.48 12.73
N PRO A 118 4.36 -12.14 12.53
CA PRO A 118 3.03 -11.70 12.95
C PRO A 118 2.78 -11.94 14.46
N LYS A 119 2.05 -11.03 15.10
CA LYS A 119 1.57 -11.17 16.49
C LYS A 119 0.22 -10.48 16.68
N ARG A 120 -0.49 -10.79 17.76
CA ARG A 120 -1.66 -9.99 18.16
C ARG A 120 -1.20 -8.68 18.76
N VAL A 121 -1.87 -7.59 18.38
CA VAL A 121 -1.59 -6.22 18.81
C VAL A 121 -2.90 -5.54 19.18
N ILE A 122 -2.86 -4.70 20.21
CA ILE A 122 -4.03 -3.95 20.71
C ILE A 122 -3.85 -2.48 20.32
N ASN A 123 -4.89 -1.90 19.72
CA ASN A 123 -4.88 -0.53 19.20
C ASN A 123 -3.60 -0.23 18.40
N PRO A 124 -3.30 -1.00 17.34
CA PRO A 124 -2.06 -0.81 16.60
C PRO A 124 -2.11 0.42 15.68
N THR A 125 -0.95 0.82 15.19
CA THR A 125 -0.82 1.75 14.08
C THR A 125 -0.69 0.97 12.77
N ARG A 126 -1.53 1.30 11.79
CA ARG A 126 -1.34 0.90 10.39
C ARG A 126 -0.50 1.95 9.69
N MET A 127 0.69 1.55 9.29
CA MET A 127 1.63 2.35 8.53
C MET A 127 1.54 1.94 7.06
N ARG A 128 1.45 2.90 6.15
CA ARG A 128 1.46 2.66 4.70
C ARG A 128 2.58 3.46 4.05
N PHE A 129 3.35 2.79 3.23
CA PHE A 129 4.38 3.36 2.37
C PHE A 129 4.02 3.02 0.93
N GLN A 130 4.05 4.01 0.05
CA GLN A 130 3.74 3.81 -1.36
C GLN A 130 4.62 4.68 -2.23
N LEU A 131 4.99 4.20 -3.41
CA LEU A 131 5.62 5.08 -4.40
C LEU A 131 4.63 6.20 -4.75
N SER A 132 5.12 7.42 -4.95
CA SER A 132 4.33 8.61 -5.25
C SER A 132 3.63 8.46 -6.59
N GLY A 133 2.47 7.81 -6.57
CA GLY A 133 1.43 7.91 -7.58
C GLY A 133 0.52 9.11 -7.30
N ASN A 134 -0.29 9.46 -8.29
CA ASN A 134 -1.32 10.47 -8.11
C ASN A 134 -2.30 9.99 -7.03
N ASN A 135 -2.64 10.86 -6.06
CA ASN A 135 -3.76 10.62 -5.12
C ASN A 135 -5.10 10.85 -5.85
N SER A 136 -5.21 10.38 -7.08
CA SER A 136 -6.41 10.50 -7.89
C SER A 136 -7.45 9.50 -7.40
N PRO A 137 -8.74 9.81 -7.57
CA PRO A 137 -9.79 8.80 -7.49
C PRO A 137 -9.46 7.62 -8.39
N ALA A 138 -9.68 6.40 -7.91
CA ALA A 138 -9.53 5.19 -8.70
C ALA A 138 -10.50 5.22 -9.87
N GLU A 139 -10.03 4.84 -11.05
CA GLU A 139 -10.87 4.58 -12.22
C GLU A 139 -11.42 3.15 -12.16
N ASN A 140 -10.63 2.21 -11.65
CA ASN A 140 -10.96 0.80 -11.58
C ASN A 140 -10.59 0.16 -10.23
N PHE A 141 -11.38 -0.83 -9.85
CA PHE A 141 -11.09 -1.78 -8.78
C PHE A 141 -10.75 -3.13 -9.39
N LEU A 142 -9.48 -3.49 -9.34
CA LEU A 142 -8.95 -4.73 -9.87
C LEU A 142 -8.99 -5.81 -8.77
N VAL A 143 -9.61 -6.95 -9.05
CA VAL A 143 -9.70 -8.06 -8.11
C VAL A 143 -8.78 -9.19 -8.56
N PHE A 144 -7.86 -9.56 -7.69
CA PHE A 144 -6.90 -10.62 -7.87
C PHE A 144 -7.18 -11.79 -6.92
N HIS A 145 -7.03 -13.01 -7.41
CA HIS A 145 -6.95 -14.22 -6.59
C HIS A 145 -5.67 -14.96 -6.96
N LYS A 146 -4.81 -15.25 -5.98
CA LYS A 146 -3.47 -15.85 -6.20
C LYS A 146 -2.66 -15.09 -7.26
N ASN A 147 -2.65 -13.76 -7.15
CA ASN A 147 -1.99 -12.83 -8.09
C ASN A 147 -2.49 -12.88 -9.55
N LYS A 148 -3.57 -13.62 -9.84
CA LYS A 148 -4.22 -13.59 -11.15
C LYS A 148 -5.40 -12.63 -11.10
N LEU A 149 -5.46 -11.70 -12.04
CA LEU A 149 -6.63 -10.82 -12.23
C LEU A 149 -7.84 -11.69 -12.59
N ILE A 150 -8.88 -11.66 -11.76
CA ILE A 150 -10.11 -12.43 -11.96
C ILE A 150 -11.29 -11.54 -12.34
N SER A 151 -11.28 -10.26 -11.96
CA SER A 151 -12.35 -9.32 -12.26
C SER A 151 -11.83 -7.88 -12.21
N SER A 152 -12.51 -6.97 -12.92
CA SER A 152 -12.29 -5.53 -12.86
C SER A 152 -13.63 -4.82 -12.84
N TYR A 153 -13.75 -3.79 -12.01
CA TYR A 153 -14.96 -2.99 -11.86
C TYR A 153 -14.62 -1.51 -11.99
N LYS A 154 -15.35 -0.78 -12.83
CA LYS A 154 -15.19 0.68 -12.92
C LYS A 154 -15.70 1.35 -11.64
N SER A 155 -15.07 2.43 -11.22
CA SER A 155 -15.44 3.14 -9.98
C SER A 155 -16.83 3.78 -10.02
N GLY A 156 -17.32 4.13 -11.20
CA GLY A 156 -18.68 4.61 -11.41
C GLY A 156 -19.78 3.53 -11.25
N ASN A 157 -19.41 2.26 -11.07
CA ASN A 157 -20.39 1.20 -10.87
C ASN A 157 -20.83 1.13 -9.39
N SER A 158 -22.13 0.92 -9.17
CA SER A 158 -22.67 0.50 -7.87
C SER A 158 -23.04 -0.98 -7.94
N ILE A 159 -22.28 -1.81 -7.26
CA ILE A 159 -22.45 -3.27 -7.23
C ILE A 159 -22.33 -3.74 -5.78
N SER A 160 -23.42 -4.32 -5.28
CA SER A 160 -23.47 -4.86 -3.93
C SER A 160 -23.33 -6.37 -3.91
N ASN A 161 -22.78 -6.89 -2.81
CA ASN A 161 -22.75 -8.31 -2.49
C ASN A 161 -22.07 -9.19 -3.55
N VAL A 162 -20.98 -8.71 -4.15
CA VAL A 162 -20.14 -9.49 -5.06
C VAL A 162 -19.45 -10.60 -4.27
N ASN A 163 -19.84 -11.85 -4.54
CA ASN A 163 -19.24 -13.01 -3.89
C ASN A 163 -17.92 -13.40 -4.56
N LEU A 164 -16.80 -13.23 -3.84
CA LEU A 164 -15.46 -13.58 -4.27
C LEU A 164 -15.05 -14.92 -3.65
N LYS A 165 -14.74 -15.92 -4.49
CA LYS A 165 -14.22 -17.22 -4.03
C LYS A 165 -12.73 -17.11 -3.70
N GLY A 166 -12.39 -17.21 -2.41
CA GLY A 166 -11.02 -17.26 -1.94
C GLY A 166 -10.50 -18.68 -1.72
N THR A 167 -9.23 -18.81 -1.33
CA THR A 167 -8.58 -20.11 -1.11
C THR A 167 -9.13 -20.87 0.10
N LYS A 168 -9.52 -20.19 1.18
CA LYS A 168 -10.01 -20.81 2.42
C LYS A 168 -11.48 -20.50 2.73
N GLY A 169 -12.13 -19.70 1.89
CA GLY A 169 -13.50 -19.26 2.08
C GLY A 169 -13.83 -18.04 1.22
N ASN A 170 -15.08 -17.62 1.28
CA ASN A 170 -15.63 -16.54 0.46
C ASN A 170 -15.38 -15.16 1.08
N LEU A 171 -15.44 -14.13 0.24
CA LEU A 171 -15.49 -12.73 0.65
C LEU A 171 -16.66 -12.03 -0.05
N LEU A 172 -17.24 -11.06 0.62
CA LEU A 172 -18.32 -10.24 0.08
C LEU A 172 -17.80 -8.83 -0.20
N LEU A 173 -17.64 -8.50 -1.47
CA LEU A 173 -17.22 -7.18 -1.95
C LEU A 173 -18.45 -6.30 -2.23
N ASN A 174 -18.36 -5.04 -1.82
CA ASN A 174 -19.30 -3.99 -2.19
C ASN A 174 -18.53 -2.84 -2.83
N ILE A 175 -18.99 -2.40 -3.99
CA ILE A 175 -18.50 -1.22 -4.68
C ILE A 175 -19.66 -0.25 -4.81
N ASP A 176 -19.50 0.95 -4.26
CA ASP A 176 -20.54 1.97 -4.34
C ASP A 176 -19.93 3.36 -4.16
N ASN A 177 -20.51 4.36 -4.83
CA ASN A 177 -20.07 5.76 -4.73
C ASN A 177 -18.56 5.97 -4.94
N GLY A 178 -17.96 5.26 -5.90
CA GLY A 178 -16.52 5.36 -6.18
C GLY A 178 -15.62 4.73 -5.10
N LYS A 179 -16.16 3.86 -4.25
CA LYS A 179 -15.41 3.19 -3.16
C LYS A 179 -15.62 1.69 -3.20
N ALA A 180 -14.57 0.93 -2.91
CA ALA A 180 -14.64 -0.52 -2.72
C ALA A 180 -14.40 -0.88 -1.25
N ARG A 181 -15.15 -1.84 -0.72
CA ARG A 181 -14.94 -2.40 0.63
C ARG A 181 -15.33 -3.87 0.70
N ILE A 182 -14.68 -4.61 1.59
CA ILE A 182 -15.11 -5.96 1.95
C ILE A 182 -16.10 -5.88 3.12
N ILE A 183 -17.31 -6.37 2.91
CA ILE A 183 -18.39 -6.41 3.90
C ILE A 183 -18.19 -7.57 4.89
N SER A 184 -17.82 -8.72 4.36
CA SER A 184 -17.57 -9.93 5.14
C SER A 184 -16.50 -10.78 4.47
N ALA A 185 -15.81 -11.60 5.26
CA ALA A 185 -14.82 -12.54 4.75
C ALA A 185 -14.79 -13.78 5.64
N GLU A 186 -14.75 -14.97 5.06
CA GLU A 186 -14.58 -16.25 5.75
C GLU A 186 -13.09 -16.48 6.08
N CYS A 187 -12.52 -15.60 6.90
CA CYS A 187 -11.20 -15.77 7.49
C CYS A 187 -11.21 -15.39 8.97
N THR A 188 -10.28 -15.94 9.75
CA THR A 188 -10.22 -15.71 11.20
C THR A 188 -9.92 -14.25 11.55
N HIS A 189 -9.08 -13.59 10.75
CA HIS A 189 -8.47 -12.32 11.11
C HIS A 189 -9.27 -11.08 10.70
N LYS A 190 -10.18 -11.21 9.73
CA LYS A 190 -11.03 -10.12 9.21
C LYS A 190 -10.27 -8.82 8.84
N THR A 191 -8.95 -8.87 8.62
CA THR A 191 -8.14 -7.68 8.32
C THR A 191 -8.67 -6.92 7.11
N CYS A 192 -9.09 -7.63 6.05
CA CYS A 192 -9.67 -7.02 4.85
C CYS A 192 -11.01 -6.30 5.10
N VAL A 193 -11.81 -6.75 6.08
CA VAL A 193 -13.04 -6.07 6.50
C VAL A 193 -12.67 -4.81 7.29
N ASN A 194 -11.73 -4.95 8.24
CA ASN A 194 -11.27 -3.85 9.09
C ASN A 194 -10.50 -2.77 8.31
N THR A 195 -9.99 -3.06 7.12
CA THR A 195 -9.37 -2.06 6.25
C THR A 195 -10.31 -0.91 5.91
N GLY A 196 -11.63 -1.17 5.87
CA GLY A 196 -12.64 -0.19 5.49
C GLY A 196 -12.76 -0.01 3.98
N SER A 197 -13.11 1.21 3.56
CA SER A 197 -13.28 1.53 2.14
C SER A 197 -12.00 2.10 1.54
N ILE A 198 -11.71 1.73 0.30
CA ILE A 198 -10.62 2.27 -0.52
C ILE A 198 -11.21 2.96 -1.75
N SER A 199 -10.56 4.03 -2.22
CA SER A 199 -11.04 4.83 -3.36
C SER A 199 -9.96 5.57 -4.12
N LEU A 200 -8.72 5.61 -3.63
CA LEU A 200 -7.62 6.32 -4.28
C LEU A 200 -6.68 5.33 -5.00
N SER A 201 -6.16 5.70 -6.16
CA SER A 201 -5.20 4.88 -6.90
C SER A 201 -4.01 4.48 -6.02
N GLY A 202 -3.63 3.20 -6.07
CA GLY A 202 -2.56 2.61 -5.25
C GLY A 202 -3.01 2.04 -3.90
N GLU A 203 -4.23 2.36 -3.44
CA GLU A 203 -4.81 1.71 -2.27
C GLU A 203 -5.16 0.25 -2.56
N SER A 204 -5.11 -0.59 -1.52
CA SER A 204 -5.51 -1.99 -1.66
C SER A 204 -6.20 -2.54 -0.41
N ILE A 205 -7.02 -3.56 -0.62
CA ILE A 205 -7.54 -4.44 0.43
C ILE A 205 -6.96 -5.83 0.19
N VAL A 206 -6.29 -6.39 1.20
CA VAL A 206 -5.66 -7.72 1.10
C VAL A 206 -6.25 -8.67 2.13
N CYS A 207 -6.67 -9.85 1.67
CA CYS A 207 -7.04 -10.96 2.52
C CYS A 207 -6.01 -12.08 2.37
N ILE A 208 -5.00 -12.08 3.24
CA ILE A 208 -3.88 -13.05 3.18
C ILE A 208 -4.39 -14.51 3.23
N PRO A 209 -5.28 -14.94 4.15
CA PRO A 209 -5.68 -16.35 4.23
C PRO A 209 -6.44 -16.84 3.00
N ASN A 210 -7.19 -15.96 2.34
CA ASN A 210 -7.97 -16.27 1.15
C ASN A 210 -7.23 -15.98 -0.16
N GLU A 211 -6.02 -15.40 -0.08
CA GLU A 211 -5.18 -15.02 -1.23
C GLU A 211 -5.92 -14.10 -2.23
N VAL A 212 -6.79 -13.23 -1.72
CA VAL A 212 -7.55 -12.24 -2.49
C VAL A 212 -6.99 -10.84 -2.25
N MET A 213 -6.82 -10.06 -3.30
CA MET A 213 -6.41 -8.65 -3.26
C MET A 213 -7.33 -7.82 -4.14
N ILE A 214 -7.76 -6.66 -3.64
CA ILE A 214 -8.42 -5.62 -4.42
C ILE A 214 -7.47 -4.44 -4.50
N LEU A 215 -7.18 -3.95 -5.71
CA LEU A 215 -6.29 -2.83 -5.95
C LEU A 215 -7.06 -1.70 -6.67
N CYS A 216 -6.90 -0.47 -6.19
CA CYS A 216 -7.35 0.74 -6.86
C CYS A 216 -6.36 1.14 -7.96
N GLU A 217 -6.83 1.29 -9.19
CA GLU A 217 -6.10 1.85 -10.33
C GLU A 217 -6.77 3.13 -10.82
#